data_AF-A0A968HFK0-F1
#
_entry.id   AF-A0A968HFK0-F1
#
_cell.length_a   1.000
_cell.length_b   1.000
_cell.length_c   1.000
_cell.angle_alpha   90.00
_cell.angle_beta   90.00
_cell.angle_gamma   90.00
#
_symmetry.space_group_name_H-M   'P 1'
#
loop_
_entity.id
_entity.type
_entity.pdbx_description
1 polymer ?
#
loop_
_entity_poly.entity_id
_entity_poly.type
_entity_poly.pdbx_seq_one_letter_code
_entity_poly.pdbx_strand_id
1 'polypeptide(L)' 'MSHNSLTHDQAFFSGALAPLHYLTEEDIQQAWQIFWQFSDKDWSFTDCTSRVVMARLGLVDAFVFDRHFRQFGFVKVAP' A
#
# COMPACT_ATOMS: atom_id res chain seq x y z
N MET A 1 38.37 -7.15 11.66
CA MET A 1 37.83 -7.32 10.29
C MET A 1 36.40 -6.79 10.32
N SER A 2 36.10 -5.88 9.40
CA SER A 2 35.01 -4.88 9.43
C SER A 2 33.62 -5.43 9.76
N HIS A 3 32.98 -4.85 10.79
CA HIS A 3 31.54 -4.89 11.01
C HIS A 3 30.86 -4.06 9.90
N ASN A 4 30.25 -4.74 8.93
CA ASN A 4 29.41 -4.06 7.94
C ASN A 4 28.01 -3.90 8.54
N SER A 5 27.85 -2.92 9.43
CA SER A 5 26.55 -2.48 9.91
C SER A 5 25.79 -1.91 8.71
N LEU A 6 24.86 -2.68 8.14
CA LEU A 6 23.89 -2.14 7.20
C LEU A 6 23.20 -0.97 7.89
N THR A 7 23.41 0.23 7.37
CA THR A 7 22.70 1.42 7.83
C THR A 7 21.20 1.19 7.59
N HIS A 8 20.35 1.65 8.53
CA HIS A 8 18.92 1.28 8.57
C HIS A 8 18.17 1.61 7.26
N ASP A 9 18.66 2.61 6.52
CA ASP A 9 18.18 3.05 5.21
C ASP A 9 18.40 2.02 4.10
N GLN A 10 19.56 1.35 4.08
CA GLN A 10 19.87 0.32 3.08
C GLN A 10 19.04 -0.95 3.30
N ALA A 11 18.72 -1.27 4.56
CA ALA A 11 17.92 -2.44 4.90
C ALA A 11 16.44 -2.27 4.53
N PHE A 12 15.91 -1.05 4.50
CA PHE A 12 14.49 -0.83 4.24
C PHE A 12 14.04 -1.31 2.86
N PHE A 13 14.74 -0.88 1.80
CA PHE A 13 14.43 -1.28 0.43
C PHE A 13 14.90 -2.70 0.08
N SER A 14 15.67 -3.34 0.96
CA SER A 14 16.10 -4.73 0.76
C SER A 14 14.97 -5.74 0.96
N GLY A 15 13.86 -5.33 1.59
CA GLY A 15 12.79 -6.24 1.98
C GLY A 15 13.16 -7.20 3.12
N ALA A 16 14.31 -7.01 3.78
CA ALA A 16 14.77 -7.86 4.87
C ALA A 16 13.88 -7.81 6.12
N LEU A 17 13.14 -6.71 6.33
CA LEU A 17 12.23 -6.52 7.47
C LEU A 17 10.80 -6.98 7.17
N ALA A 18 10.33 -6.79 5.94
CA ALA A 18 9.02 -7.20 5.46
C ALA A 18 9.02 -7.25 3.92
N PRO A 19 8.16 -8.06 3.29
CA PRO A 19 7.99 -8.06 1.85
C PRO A 19 7.67 -6.65 1.32
N LEU A 20 8.49 -6.17 0.39
CA LEU A 20 8.26 -4.90 -0.29
C LEU A 20 7.53 -5.16 -1.61
N HIS A 21 6.31 -4.62 -1.71
CA HIS A 21 5.50 -4.73 -2.92
C HIS A 21 5.62 -3.47 -3.76
N TYR A 22 6.19 -3.61 -4.97
CA TYR A 22 6.17 -2.58 -5.98
C TYR A 22 4.89 -2.66 -6.80
N LEU A 23 4.34 -1.51 -7.16
CA LEU A 23 3.20 -1.44 -8.06
C LEU A 23 3.59 -1.94 -9.45
N THR A 24 2.78 -2.82 -10.00
CA THR A 24 2.88 -3.19 -11.41
C THR A 24 2.18 -2.13 -12.27
N GLU A 25 2.43 -2.15 -13.58
CA GLU A 25 1.68 -1.30 -14.51
C GLU A 25 0.16 -1.57 -14.42
N GLU A 26 -0.23 -2.82 -14.25
CA GLU A 26 -1.62 -3.22 -14.07
C GLU A 26 -2.22 -2.61 -12.79
N ASP A 27 -1.48 -2.60 -11.68
CA ASP A 27 -1.95 -1.96 -10.44
C ASP A 27 -2.23 -0.48 -10.65
N ILE A 28 -1.34 0.21 -11.37
CA ILE A 28 -1.44 1.64 -11.66
C ILE A 28 -2.66 1.92 -12.55
N GLN A 29 -2.87 1.12 -13.59
CA GLN A 29 -4.01 1.27 -14.50
C GLN A 29 -5.35 1.03 -13.79
N GLN A 30 -5.44 -0.01 -12.96
CA GLN A 30 -6.65 -0.27 -12.17
C GLN A 30 -6.91 0.85 -11.14
N ALA A 31 -5.85 1.32 -10.47
CA ALA A 31 -5.98 2.43 -9.53
C ALA A 31 -6.46 3.71 -10.21
N TRP A 32 -6.02 3.96 -11.44
CA TRP A 32 -6.48 5.10 -12.24
C TRP A 32 -7.97 5.03 -12.55
N GLN A 33 -8.47 3.85 -12.91
CA GLN A 33 -9.91 3.63 -13.14
C GLN A 33 -10.72 3.89 -11.86
N ILE A 34 -10.26 3.37 -10.72
CA ILE A 34 -10.91 3.59 -9.41
C ILE A 34 -10.91 5.07 -9.03
N PHE A 35 -9.79 5.77 -9.26
CA PHE A 35 -9.64 7.18 -8.94
C PHE A 35 -10.69 8.05 -9.65
N TRP A 36 -10.98 7.75 -10.92
CA TRP A 36 -12.06 8.43 -11.65
C TRP A 36 -13.45 7.97 -11.24
N GLN A 37 -13.63 6.67 -10.99
CA GLN A 37 -14.91 6.10 -10.58
C GLN A 37 -15.41 6.67 -9.25
N PHE A 38 -14.51 6.92 -8.30
CA PHE A 38 -14.80 7.50 -6.99
C PHE A 38 -14.34 8.95 -6.88
N SER A 39 -14.50 9.71 -7.95
CA SER A 39 -14.14 11.14 -7.99
C SER A 39 -14.98 12.02 -7.05
N ASP A 40 -16.09 11.49 -6.55
CA ASP A 40 -16.90 12.10 -5.48
C ASP A 40 -16.28 11.91 -4.08
N LYS A 41 -15.32 11.00 -3.94
CA LYS A 41 -14.58 10.77 -2.71
C LYS A 41 -13.27 11.52 -2.73
N ASP A 42 -12.87 12.02 -1.55
CA ASP A 42 -11.58 12.68 -1.32
C ASP A 42 -10.42 11.66 -1.24
N TRP A 43 -10.48 10.59 -2.04
CA TRP A 43 -9.45 9.57 -2.11
C TRP A 43 -8.28 10.07 -2.95
N SER A 44 -7.07 9.95 -2.43
CA SER A 44 -5.88 10.18 -3.23
C SER A 44 -5.64 9.03 -4.21
N PHE A 45 -4.78 9.25 -5.20
CA PHE A 45 -4.32 8.17 -6.07
C PHE A 45 -3.62 7.06 -5.26
N THR A 46 -2.92 7.42 -4.18
CA THR A 46 -2.25 6.48 -3.26
C THR A 46 -3.24 5.61 -2.48
N ASP A 47 -4.42 6.14 -2.12
CA ASP A 47 -5.49 5.34 -1.52
C ASP A 47 -6.00 4.30 -2.52
N CYS A 48 -6.17 4.71 -3.78
CA CYS A 48 -6.63 3.83 -4.86
C CYS A 48 -5.63 2.71 -5.15
N THR A 49 -4.33 3.01 -5.22
CA THR A 49 -3.30 1.98 -5.41
C THR A 49 -3.23 1.02 -4.23
N SER A 50 -3.33 1.53 -2.99
CA SER A 50 -3.39 0.69 -1.79
C SER A 50 -4.59 -0.26 -1.82
N ARG A 51 -5.77 0.24 -2.19
CA ARG A 51 -6.98 -0.57 -2.37
C ARG A 51 -6.78 -1.70 -3.38
N VAL A 52 -6.20 -1.41 -4.55
CA VAL A 52 -5.94 -2.41 -5.62
C VAL A 52 -4.97 -3.48 -5.14
N VAL A 53 -3.83 -3.08 -4.57
CA VAL A 53 -2.82 -4.03 -4.10
C VAL A 53 -3.37 -4.93 -3.02
N MET A 54 -4.08 -4.36 -2.04
CA MET A 54 -4.69 -5.14 -0.96
C MET A 54 -5.72 -6.14 -1.50
N ALA A 55 -6.59 -5.72 -2.43
CA ALA A 55 -7.57 -6.62 -3.03
C ALA A 55 -6.89 -7.76 -3.82
N ARG A 56 -5.87 -7.44 -4.63
CA ARG A 56 -5.11 -8.43 -5.42
C ARG A 56 -4.39 -9.45 -4.53
N LEU A 57 -3.81 -9.00 -3.43
CA LEU A 57 -3.05 -9.84 -2.50
C LEU A 57 -3.95 -10.53 -1.45
N GLY A 58 -5.26 -10.26 -1.43
CA GLY A 58 -6.18 -10.80 -0.43
C GLY A 58 -5.92 -10.27 0.99
N LEU A 59 -5.33 -9.08 1.12
CA LEU A 59 -5.03 -8.45 2.40
C LEU A 59 -6.27 -7.73 2.94
N VAL A 60 -6.65 -8.08 4.17
CA VAL A 60 -7.86 -7.54 4.83
C VAL A 60 -7.54 -6.72 6.09
N ASP A 61 -6.30 -6.74 6.57
CA ASP A 61 -5.86 -5.97 7.72
C ASP A 61 -4.83 -4.91 7.28
N ALA A 62 -4.97 -3.68 7.76
CA ALA A 62 -4.06 -2.57 7.48
C ALA A 62 -3.67 -1.82 8.75
N PHE A 63 -2.37 -1.61 8.97
CA PHE A 63 -1.86 -0.73 10.01
C PHE A 63 -1.69 0.67 9.41
N VAL A 64 -2.70 1.53 9.59
CA VAL A 64 -2.78 2.85 8.95
C VAL A 64 -3.42 3.87 9.88
N PHE A 65 -2.95 5.11 9.80
CA PHE A 65 -3.57 6.24 10.50
C PHE A 65 -4.62 6.96 9.65
N ASP A 66 -4.67 6.66 8.34
CA ASP A 66 -5.62 7.25 7.42
C ASP A 66 -7.02 6.62 7.54
N ARG A 67 -8.04 7.46 7.65
CA ARG A 67 -9.44 7.04 7.72
C ARG A 67 -9.98 6.48 6.39
N HIS A 68 -9.39 6.82 5.24
CA HIS A 68 -9.89 6.41 3.93
C HIS A 68 -9.91 4.89 3.74
N PHE A 69 -8.97 4.17 4.37
CA PHE A 69 -8.92 2.71 4.33
C PHE A 69 -10.18 2.06 4.92
N ARG A 70 -10.83 2.69 5.91
CA ARG A 70 -12.11 2.20 6.45
C ARG A 70 -13.24 2.26 5.42
N GLN A 71 -13.14 3.14 4.43
CA GLN A 71 -14.12 3.28 3.36
C GLN A 71 -13.96 2.24 2.25
N PHE A 72 -12.90 1.42 2.28
CA PHE A 72 -12.69 0.38 1.29
C PHE A 72 -13.68 -0.79 1.44
N GLY A 73 -14.31 -0.93 2.61
CA GLY A 73 -15.39 -1.89 2.85
C GLY A 73 -14.95 -3.33 3.11
N PHE A 74 -13.69 -3.69 2.82
CA PHE A 74 -13.11 -5.01 3.11
C PHE A 74 -11.89 -4.96 4.04
N VAL A 75 -11.43 -3.75 4.40
CA VAL A 75 -10.23 -3.56 5.22
C VAL A 75 -10.61 -3.28 6.67
N LYS A 76 -9.97 -4.00 7.58
CA LYS A 76 -9.92 -3.75 9.02
C LYS A 76 -8.67 -2.94 9.33
N VAL A 77 -8.87 -1.78 9.94
CA VAL A 77 -7.75 -0.92 10.34
C VAL A 77 -7.33 -1.31 11.75
N ALA A 78 -6.09 -1.75 11.90
CA ALA A 78 -5.47 -2.01 13.20
C ALA A 78 -5.21 -0.68 13.94
N PRO A 79 -5.30 -0.68 15.29
CA PRO A 79 -5.08 0.52 16.11
C PRO A 79 -3.63 1.02 16.06
#